data_AF-A0A455XCB8-F1
#
_entry.id   AF-A0A455XCB8-F1
#
_cell.length_a   1.000
_cell.length_b   1.000
_cell.length_c   1.000
_cell.angle_alpha   90.00
_cell.angle_beta   90.00
_cell.angle_gamma   90.00
#
_symmetry.space_group_name_H-M   'P 1'
#
loop_
_entity.id
_entity.type
_entity.pdbx_description
1 polymer ?
#
loop_
_entity_poly.entity_id
_entity_poly.type
_entity_poly.pdbx_seq_one_letter_code
_entity_poly.pdbx_strand_id
1 'polypeptide(L)' 'MTATARKIAILFYNAMRFGIDYKDPDADHYEQQYRDRVIKQLHRRAAQFGLILQQQNPAIDEYSPQRERGA' A
#
# COMPACT_ATOMS: atom_id res chain seq x y z
N MET A 1 2.05 23.58 6.86
CA MET A 1 0.89 22.68 7.04
C MET A 1 -0.43 23.24 6.47
N THR A 2 -0.44 24.33 5.69
CA THR A 2 -1.67 24.92 5.11
C THR A 2 -1.95 24.47 3.67
N ALA A 3 -0.93 24.07 2.92
CA ALA A 3 -1.05 23.62 1.53
C ALA A 3 -1.89 22.34 1.37
N THR A 4 -1.85 21.43 2.35
CA THR A 4 -2.63 20.18 2.34
C THR A 4 -4.11 20.42 2.68
N ALA A 5 -4.40 21.27 3.68
CA ALA A 5 -5.76 21.60 4.08
C ALA A 5 -6.50 22.42 3.01
N ARG A 6 -5.84 23.42 2.41
CA ARG A 6 -6.41 24.24 1.32
C ARG A 6 -6.78 23.38 0.12
N LYS A 7 -5.94 22.40 -0.24
CA LYS A 7 -6.18 21.51 -1.39
C LYS A 7 -7.40 20.61 -1.16
N ILE A 8 -7.56 20.07 0.05
CA ILE A 8 -8.72 19.25 0.44
C ILE A 8 -10.00 20.10 0.43
N ALA A 9 -9.95 21.32 0.99
CA ALA A 9 -11.12 22.21 1.05
C ALA A 9 -11.64 22.59 -0.35
N ILE A 10 -10.74 22.84 -1.31
CA ILE A 10 -11.11 23.16 -2.69
C ILE A 10 -11.76 21.95 -3.39
N LEU A 11 -11.19 20.75 -3.23
CA LEU A 11 -11.77 19.52 -3.78
C LEU A 11 -13.19 19.29 -3.23
N PHE A 12 -13.36 19.44 -1.92
CA PHE A 12 -14.64 19.24 -1.24
C PHE A 12 -15.69 20.27 -1.67
N TYR A 13 -15.30 21.55 -1.73
CA TYR A 13 -16.17 22.63 -2.19
C TYR A 13 -16.65 22.40 -3.62
N ASN A 14 -15.74 22.01 -4.53
CA ASN A 14 -16.10 21.79 -5.93
C ASN A 14 -17.02 20.57 -6.12
N ALA A 15 -16.77 19.48 -5.38
CA ALA A 15 -17.62 18.29 -5.42
C ALA A 15 -19.05 18.60 -4.91
N MET A 16 -19.18 19.32 -3.79
CA MET A 16 -20.47 19.69 -3.22
C MET A 16 -21.21 20.76 -4.05
N ARG A 17 -20.49 21.76 -4.58
CA ARG A 17 -21.10 22.92 -5.24
C ARG A 17 -21.56 22.62 -6.67
N PHE A 18 -20.79 21.82 -7.39
CA PHE A 18 -21.00 21.57 -8.83
C PHE A 18 -21.44 20.13 -9.12
N GLY A 19 -21.55 19.26 -8.11
CA GLY A 19 -21.98 17.87 -8.29
C GLY A 19 -21.01 17.05 -9.17
N ILE A 20 -19.76 17.49 -9.27
CA ILE A 20 -18.73 16.78 -10.03
C ILE A 20 -18.43 15.52 -9.25
N ASP A 21 -18.77 14.37 -9.82
CA ASP A 21 -18.34 13.09 -9.30
C ASP A 21 -16.80 13.06 -9.39
N TYR A 22 -16.14 13.09 -8.24
CA TYR A 22 -14.68 13.10 -8.19
C TYR A 22 -14.18 11.72 -8.60
N LYS A 23 -14.03 11.53 -9.92
CA LYS A 23 -13.26 10.43 -10.49
C LYS A 23 -11.80 10.83 -10.43
N ASP A 24 -11.10 10.30 -9.44
CA ASP A 24 -9.65 10.43 -9.37
C ASP A 24 -9.06 9.64 -10.56
N PRO A 25 -8.52 10.30 -11.60
CA PRO A 25 -8.14 9.62 -12.84
C PRO A 25 -6.96 8.66 -12.66
N ASP A 26 -6.25 8.81 -11.54
CA ASP A 26 -4.89 8.30 -11.35
C ASP A 26 -4.73 7.65 -9.96
N ALA A 27 -5.85 7.24 -9.33
CA ALA A 27 -5.83 6.57 -8.03
C ALA A 27 -4.91 5.35 -8.03
N ASP A 28 -4.96 4.55 -9.10
CA ASP A 28 -4.11 3.37 -9.27
C ASP A 28 -2.62 3.73 -9.37
N HIS A 29 -2.30 4.81 -10.08
CA HIS A 29 -0.93 5.31 -10.23
C HIS A 29 -0.39 5.89 -8.91
N TYR A 30 -1.23 6.64 -8.17
CA TYR A 30 -0.89 7.12 -6.84
C TYR A 30 -0.65 5.94 -5.87
N GLU A 31 -1.49 4.91 -5.94
CA GLU A 31 -1.39 3.74 -5.08
C GLU A 31 -0.13 2.91 -5.36
N GLN A 32 0.27 2.75 -6.62
CA GLN A 32 1.55 2.13 -6.99
C GLN A 32 2.74 2.91 -6.43
N GLN A 33 2.77 4.23 -6.63
CA GLN A 33 3.85 5.06 -6.09
C GLN A 33 3.89 5.06 -4.56
N TYR A 34 2.72 4.98 -3.91
CA TYR A 34 2.63 4.86 -2.47
C TYR A 34 3.24 3.55 -1.99
N ARG A 35 2.89 2.42 -2.61
CA ARG A 35 3.45 1.09 -2.30
C ARG A 35 4.98 1.08 -2.41
N ASP A 36 5.52 1.63 -3.50
CA ASP A 36 6.98 1.72 -3.70
C ASP A 36 7.68 2.54 -2.62
N ARG A 37 7.09 3.67 -2.22
CA ARG A 37 7.64 4.52 -1.15
C ARG A 37 7.65 3.79 0.19
N VAL A 38 6.56 3.08 0.50
CA VAL A 38 6.43 2.29 1.73
C VAL A 38 7.46 1.16 1.76
N ILE A 39 7.61 0.41 0.67
CA ILE A 39 8.59 -0.68 0.56
C ILE A 39 10.03 -0.15 0.72
N LYS A 40 10.38 0.95 0.04
CA LYS A 40 11.71 1.59 0.20
C LYS A 40 11.95 2.05 1.63
N GLN A 41 10.95 2.63 2.28
CA GLN A 41 11.07 3.06 3.67
C GLN A 41 11.25 1.86 4.61
N LEU A 42 10.57 0.74 4.33
CA LEU A 42 10.67 -0.49 5.09
C LEU A 42 12.05 -1.14 4.93
N HIS A 43 12.60 -1.22 3.71
CA HIS A 43 13.98 -1.65 3.48
C HIS A 43 14.98 -0.78 4.25
N ARG A 44 14.82 0.54 4.21
CA ARG A 44 15.69 1.46 4.95
C ARG A 44 15.63 1.22 6.45
N ARG A 45 14.43 0.99 7.00
CA ARG A 45 14.24 0.68 8.43
C ARG A 45 14.85 -0.68 8.77
N ALA A 46 14.64 -1.71 7.95
CA ALA A 46 15.23 -3.03 8.15
C ALA A 46 16.77 -2.96 8.17
N ALA A 47 17.38 -2.20 7.26
CA ALA A 47 18.81 -1.98 7.22
C ALA A 47 19.36 -1.33 8.51
N GLN A 48 18.59 -0.46 9.17
CA GLN A 48 18.98 0.11 10.46
C GLN A 48 19.08 -0.94 11.58
N PHE A 49 18.32 -2.02 11.47
CA PHE A 49 18.33 -3.13 12.42
C PHE A 49 19.23 -4.30 11.96
N GLY A 50 19.97 -4.15 10.86
CA GLY A 50 20.75 -5.24 10.26
C GLY A 50 19.90 -6.36 9.66
N LEU A 51 18.61 -6.09 9.40
CA LEU A 51 17.64 -7.04 8.87
C LEU A 51 17.45 -6.82 7.36
N ILE A 52 17.16 -7.90 6.64
CA ILE A 52 16.81 -7.86 5.21
C ILE A 52 15.31 -8.13 5.08
N LEU A 53 14.60 -7.23 4.42
CA LEU A 53 13.19 -7.42 4.10
C LEU A 53 13.08 -8.42 2.93
N GLN A 54 12.46 -9.56 3.18
CA GLN A 54 12.17 -10.57 2.16
C GLN A 54 10.67 -10.56 1.88
N GLN A 55 10.29 -10.47 0.60
CA GLN A 55 8.90 -10.60 0.19
C GLN A 55 8.43 -12.02 0.53
N GLN A 56 7.38 -12.13 1.33
CA GLN A 56 6.75 -13.42 1.57
C GLN A 56 6.11 -13.91 0.28
N ASN A 57 6.54 -15.08 -0.20
CA ASN A 57 5.90 -15.78 -1.31
C ASN A 57 4.61 -16.41 -0.77
N PRO A 58 3.41 -15.96 -1.17
CA PRO A 58 2.14 -16.46 -0.60
C PRO A 58 1.77 -17.88 -1.06
N ALA A 59 2.65 -18.59 -1.79
CA ALA A 59 2.36 -19.90 -2.35
C ALA A 59 2.69 -21.11 -1.43
N ILE A 60 3.05 -20.89 -0.15
CA ILE A 60 3.56 -21.97 0.72
C ILE A 60 2.72 -22.30 1.96
N ASP A 61 1.54 -21.71 2.13
CA ASP A 61 0.67 -21.98 3.29
C ASP A 61 -0.40 -23.07 3.03
N GLU A 62 -0.51 -23.60 1.82
CA GLU A 62 -1.44 -24.68 1.45
C GLU A 62 -0.70 -25.92 0.95
N TYR A 63 -0.09 -26.69 1.85
CA TYR A 63 -0.13 -28.18 1.85
C TYR A 63 0.67 -28.71 3.05
N SER A 64 -0.03 -28.98 4.14
CA SER A 64 0.44 -29.91 5.18
C SER A 64 -0.65 -30.93 5.47
N PRO A 65 -0.61 -32.12 4.86
CA PRO A 65 -1.19 -33.29 5.48
C PRO A 65 -0.06 -34.10 6.15
N GLN A 66 -0.16 -34.17 7.47
CA GLN A 66 0.62 -35.06 8.32
C GLN A 66 0.19 -36.52 8.09
N ARG A 67 1.15 -37.45 8.26
CA ARG A 67 0.96 -38.92 8.47
C ARG A 67 0.57 -39.66 7.16
N GLU A 68 1.24 -40.74 6.78
CA GLU A 68 1.24 -42.07 7.42
C GLU A 68 2.64 -42.71 7.28
N ARG A 69 3.37 -42.94 8.38
CA ARG A 69 3.58 -44.26 9.01
C ARG A 69 3.41 -45.48 8.07
N GLY A 70 4.55 -46.11 7.78
CA GLY A 70 4.69 -47.58 7.79
C GLY A 70 4.65 -48.25 6.41
N ALA A 71 5.81 -48.75 5.99
CA ALA A 71 6.03 -50.15 5.59
C ALA A 71 7.53 -50.38 5.48
#